data_AF-A0A2G1XJG8-F1
#
_entry.id   AF-A0A2G1XJG8-F1
#
_cell.length_a   1.000
_cell.length_b   1.000
_cell.length_c   1.000
_cell.angle_alpha   90.00
_cell.angle_beta   90.00
_cell.angle_gamma   90.00
#
_symmetry.space_group_name_H-M   'P 1'
#
loop_
_entity.id
_entity.type
_entity.pdbx_description
1 polymer ?
#
loop_
_entity_poly.entity_id
_entity_poly.type
_entity_poly.pdbx_seq_one_letter_code
_entity_poly.pdbx_strand_id
1 'polypeptide(L)'
;MPLDFMGMDPETKEEGSATVWVHHEQQRIIIQGVTADDALTEEVDSTEWVPGHAVGIPAHESVISLPLRMVPILRKACDAAERAGLSDAAPERAEDSSPSGDA
;
A
#
# COMPACT_ATOMS: atom_id res chain seq x y z
N MET A 1 18.57 -5.38 1.95
CA MET A 1 18.33 -4.93 0.56
C MET A 1 17.27 -3.84 0.62
N PRO A 2 17.18 -2.90 -0.34
CA PRO A 2 16.13 -1.90 -0.29
C PRO A 2 14.73 -2.52 -0.39
N LEU A 3 14.62 -3.72 -0.99
CA LEU A 3 13.38 -4.48 -1.16
C LEU A 3 13.43 -5.80 -0.39
N ASP A 4 12.53 -5.99 0.57
CA ASP A 4 12.38 -7.22 1.35
C ASP A 4 11.19 -8.04 0.84
N PHE A 5 11.41 -9.30 0.54
CA PHE A 5 10.38 -10.23 0.06
C PHE A 5 9.48 -10.72 1.21
N MET A 6 8.16 -10.50 1.07
CA MET A 6 7.20 -10.89 2.10
C MET A 6 6.56 -12.24 1.79
N GLY A 7 6.31 -12.52 0.51
CA GLY A 7 5.73 -13.77 0.06
C GLY A 7 5.12 -13.64 -1.33
N MET A 8 4.76 -14.79 -1.88
CA MET A 8 4.00 -14.91 -3.13
C MET A 8 2.82 -15.85 -2.92
N ASP A 9 1.86 -15.81 -3.84
CA ASP A 9 0.70 -16.68 -3.84
C ASP A 9 1.10 -18.16 -3.74
N PRO A 10 0.68 -18.86 -2.66
CA PRO A 10 1.08 -20.25 -2.41
C PRO A 10 0.44 -21.26 -3.38
N GLU A 11 -0.57 -20.86 -4.16
CA GLU A 11 -1.29 -21.76 -5.08
C GLU A 11 -0.83 -21.64 -6.53
N THR A 12 0.06 -20.70 -6.87
CA THR A 12 0.53 -20.55 -8.26
C THR A 12 1.53 -21.65 -8.64
N LYS A 13 1.34 -22.25 -9.82
CA LYS A 13 2.18 -23.37 -10.30
C LYS A 13 2.97 -23.10 -11.59
N GLU A 14 2.65 -22.04 -12.34
CA GLU A 14 3.22 -21.83 -13.68
C GLU A 14 3.90 -20.47 -13.82
N GLU A 15 3.17 -19.44 -14.24
CA GLU A 15 3.73 -18.10 -14.50
C GLU A 15 2.84 -17.00 -13.91
N GLY A 16 3.49 -15.99 -13.32
CA GLY A 16 2.81 -14.83 -12.72
C GLY A 16 2.12 -15.16 -11.39
N SER A 17 2.82 -14.89 -10.29
CA SER A 17 2.25 -15.01 -8.94
C SER A 17 2.07 -13.65 -8.32
N ALA A 18 0.93 -13.43 -7.68
CA ALA A 18 0.77 -12.26 -6.82
C ALA A 18 1.88 -12.28 -5.78
N THR A 19 2.65 -11.19 -5.69
CA THR A 19 3.87 -11.14 -4.89
C THR A 19 3.96 -9.81 -4.17
N VAL A 20 4.43 -9.85 -2.93
CA VAL A 20 4.46 -8.70 -2.04
C VAL A 20 5.88 -8.48 -1.52
N TRP A 21 6.31 -7.22 -1.53
CA TRP A 21 7.56 -6.76 -0.96
C TRP A 21 7.37 -5.51 -0.11
N VAL A 22 8.34 -5.23 0.77
CA VAL A 22 8.49 -3.95 1.47
C VAL A 22 9.72 -3.24 0.92
N HIS A 23 9.55 -2.01 0.42
CA HIS A 23 10.63 -1.15 -0.03
C HIS A 23 10.97 -0.13 1.06
N HIS A 24 12.14 -0.26 1.70
CA HIS A 24 12.54 0.56 2.84
C HIS A 24 12.81 2.01 2.45
N GLU A 25 13.60 2.25 1.41
CA GLU A 25 14.00 3.62 1.04
C GLU A 25 12.84 4.47 0.52
N GLN A 26 11.92 3.86 -0.24
CA GLN A 26 10.70 4.52 -0.71
C GLN A 26 9.57 4.49 0.33
N GLN A 27 9.73 3.72 1.41
CA GLN A 27 8.72 3.46 2.44
C GLN A 27 7.39 2.94 1.88
N ARG A 28 7.44 2.02 0.89
CA ARG A 28 6.25 1.50 0.21
C ARG A 28 6.11 -0.01 0.35
N ILE A 29 4.88 -0.49 0.43
CA ILE A 29 4.56 -1.89 0.10
C ILE A 29 4.38 -1.97 -1.41
N ILE A 30 5.11 -2.89 -2.05
CA ILE A 30 5.04 -3.12 -3.49
C ILE A 30 4.31 -4.43 -3.73
N ILE A 31 3.36 -4.41 -4.67
CA ILE A 31 2.53 -5.55 -5.00
C ILE A 31 2.59 -5.78 -6.51
N GLN A 32 2.98 -6.99 -6.90
CA GLN A 32 2.71 -7.54 -8.23
C GLN A 32 1.42 -8.36 -8.14
N GLY A 33 0.51 -8.20 -9.08
CA GLY A 33 -0.76 -8.94 -9.11
C GLY A 33 -1.41 -8.90 -10.48
N VAL A 34 -2.61 -9.48 -10.57
CA VAL A 34 -3.43 -9.46 -11.79
C VAL A 34 -4.15 -8.11 -11.85
N THR A 35 -4.03 -7.40 -12.97
CA THR A 35 -4.84 -6.20 -13.21
C THR A 35 -6.33 -6.57 -13.25
N ALA A 36 -7.17 -5.76 -12.62
CA ALA A 36 -8.61 -5.94 -12.69
C ALA A 36 -9.09 -5.99 -14.15
N ASP A 37 -10.11 -6.79 -14.42
CA ASP A 37 -10.76 -6.79 -15.73
C ASP A 37 -11.60 -5.51 -15.92
N ASP A 38 -12.12 -5.32 -17.13
CA ASP A 38 -12.90 -4.13 -17.48
C ASP A 38 -14.13 -3.94 -16.59
N ALA A 39 -14.77 -5.04 -16.16
CA ALA A 39 -15.97 -4.98 -15.34
C ALA A 39 -15.66 -4.48 -13.92
N LEU A 40 -14.64 -5.06 -13.28
CA LEU A 40 -14.17 -4.59 -11.97
C LEU A 40 -13.57 -3.20 -12.04
N THR A 41 -12.88 -2.86 -13.14
CA THR A 41 -12.31 -1.53 -13.34
C THR A 41 -13.42 -0.49 -13.45
N GLU A 42 -14.47 -0.72 -14.24
CA GLU A 42 -15.64 0.17 -14.36
C GLU A 42 -16.38 0.32 -13.03
N GLU A 43 -16.52 -0.76 -12.25
CA GLU A 43 -17.13 -0.69 -10.92
C GLU A 43 -16.36 0.24 -9.99
N VAL A 44 -15.02 0.15 -9.98
CA VAL A 44 -14.16 1.04 -9.21
C VAL A 44 -14.18 2.47 -9.74
N ASP A 45 -14.12 2.64 -11.06
CA ASP A 45 -14.04 3.93 -11.74
C ASP A 45 -15.31 4.76 -11.54
N SER A 46 -16.48 4.12 -11.67
CA SER A 46 -17.78 4.80 -11.65
C SER A 46 -18.32 5.10 -10.25
N THR A 47 -17.70 4.56 -9.19
CA THR A 47 -18.19 4.66 -7.81
C THR A 47 -17.59 5.86 -7.07
N GLU A 48 -18.45 6.68 -6.45
CA GLU A 48 -18.01 7.67 -5.46
C GLU A 48 -17.71 6.96 -4.13
N TRP A 49 -16.43 6.64 -3.90
CA TRP A 49 -15.96 5.95 -2.69
C TRP A 49 -15.97 6.86 -1.45
N VAL A 50 -15.72 8.15 -1.65
CA VAL A 50 -15.63 9.16 -0.58
C VAL A 50 -16.37 10.42 -1.01
N PRO A 51 -17.37 10.88 -0.25
CA PRO A 51 -18.11 12.09 -0.58
C PRO A 51 -17.20 13.30 -0.84
N GLY A 52 -17.45 13.98 -1.96
CA GLY A 52 -16.71 15.20 -2.33
C GLY A 52 -15.31 14.96 -2.90
N HIS A 53 -14.97 13.72 -3.25
CA HIS A 53 -13.77 13.38 -4.02
C HIS A 53 -14.13 13.12 -5.49
N ALA A 54 -13.14 13.24 -6.39
CA ALA A 54 -13.34 12.94 -7.79
C ALA A 54 -13.70 11.45 -7.97
N VAL A 55 -14.71 11.19 -8.80
CA VAL A 55 -15.02 9.86 -9.32
C VAL A 55 -14.06 9.56 -10.48
N GLY A 56 -13.67 8.29 -10.62
CA GLY A 56 -12.75 7.82 -11.64
C GLY A 56 -11.37 7.40 -11.11
N ILE A 57 -10.72 6.50 -11.83
CA ILE A 57 -9.36 6.05 -11.62
C ILE A 57 -8.42 6.98 -12.41
N PRO A 58 -7.48 7.68 -11.76
CA PRO A 58 -6.49 8.50 -12.46
C PRO A 58 -5.65 7.70 -13.46
N ALA A 59 -5.27 8.32 -14.58
CA ALA A 59 -4.54 7.65 -15.68
C ALA A 59 -3.17 7.05 -15.29
N HIS A 60 -2.63 7.40 -14.12
CA HIS A 60 -1.36 6.89 -13.60
C HIS A 60 -1.54 5.81 -12.51
N GLU A 61 -2.79 5.44 -12.22
CA GLU A 61 -3.14 4.44 -11.23
C GLU A 61 -3.66 3.16 -11.93
N SER A 62 -3.71 2.06 -11.18
CA SER A 62 -4.21 0.78 -11.69
C SER A 62 -4.92 0.02 -10.57
N VAL A 63 -5.99 -0.68 -10.91
CA VAL A 63 -6.71 -1.56 -9.98
C VAL A 63 -6.10 -2.95 -10.06
N ILE A 64 -5.61 -3.45 -8.94
CA ILE A 64 -5.00 -4.79 -8.83
C ILE A 64 -5.93 -5.69 -8.05
N SER A 65 -6.29 -6.82 -8.65
CA SER A 65 -7.07 -7.88 -8.01
C SER A 65 -6.13 -8.86 -7.30
N LEU A 66 -6.32 -9.04 -5.99
CA LEU A 66 -5.54 -9.96 -5.18
C LEU A 66 -6.44 -11.07 -4.62
N PRO A 67 -6.06 -12.36 -4.80
CA PRO A 67 -6.77 -13.46 -4.16
C PRO A 67 -6.77 -13.32 -2.64
N LEU A 68 -7.90 -13.64 -1.97
CA LEU A 68 -8.02 -13.52 -0.51
C LEU A 68 -6.99 -14.34 0.27
N ARG A 69 -6.47 -15.43 -0.30
CA ARG A 69 -5.38 -16.22 0.29
C ARG A 69 -4.06 -15.44 0.43
N MET A 70 -3.91 -14.28 -0.24
CA MET A 70 -2.77 -13.37 -0.06
C MET A 70 -2.84 -12.57 1.24
N VAL A 71 -3.98 -12.53 1.93
CA VAL A 71 -4.17 -11.72 3.15
C VAL A 71 -3.09 -11.97 4.23
N PRO A 72 -2.68 -13.21 4.54
CA PRO A 72 -1.59 -13.43 5.50
C PRO A 72 -0.25 -12.81 5.06
N ILE A 73 0.04 -12.80 3.76
CA ILE A 73 1.27 -12.22 3.20
C ILE A 73 1.21 -10.69 3.27
N LEU A 74 0.05 -10.10 2.97
CA LEU A 74 -0.17 -8.66 3.11
C LEU A 74 -0.01 -8.22 4.57
N ARG A 75 -0.59 -8.96 5.52
CA ARG A 75 -0.41 -8.69 6.97
C ARG A 75 1.05 -8.74 7.37
N LYS A 76 1.79 -9.78 6.94
CA LYS A 76 3.22 -9.89 7.19
C LYS A 76 4.01 -8.67 6.67
N ALA A 77 3.63 -8.15 5.50
CA ALA A 77 4.23 -6.94 4.93
C ALA A 77 3.96 -5.70 5.78
N CYS A 78 2.71 -5.49 6.20
CA CYS A 78 2.33 -4.42 7.11
C CYS A 78 3.14 -4.51 8.42
N ASP A 79 3.12 -5.67 9.08
CA ASP A 79 3.84 -5.85 10.34
C ASP A 79 5.36 -5.62 10.19
N ALA A 80 5.93 -5.94 9.02
CA ALA A 80 7.35 -5.71 8.74
C ALA A 80 7.65 -4.21 8.56
N ALA A 81 6.81 -3.49 7.82
CA ALA A 81 6.95 -2.04 7.64
C ALA A 81 6.82 -1.31 8.98
N GLU A 82 5.83 -1.66 9.79
CA GLU A 82 5.61 -1.10 11.12
C GLU A 82 6.78 -1.36 12.07
N ARG A 83 7.28 -2.60 12.15
CA ARG A 83 8.45 -2.94 12.97
C ARG A 83 9.71 -2.21 12.55
N ALA A 84 9.85 -1.91 11.26
CA ALA A 84 10.97 -1.14 10.72
C ALA A 84 10.81 0.38 10.93
N GLY A 85 9.68 0.84 11.49
CA GLY A 85 9.40 2.25 11.68
C GLY A 85 9.18 3.00 10.36
N LEU A 86 8.78 2.30 9.30
CA LEU A 86 8.48 2.93 8.02
C LEU A 86 7.09 3.56 8.10
N SER A 87 7.04 4.88 8.06
CA SER A 87 5.79 5.62 7.91
C SER A 87 5.97 6.79 6.95
N ASP A 88 4.94 7.05 6.14
CA ASP A 88 4.81 8.27 5.33
C ASP A 88 4.45 9.50 6.20
N ALA A 89 4.59 9.39 7.53
CA ALA A 89 4.28 10.49 8.42
C ALA A 89 5.15 11.69 8.02
N ALA A 90 4.49 12.78 7.61
CA ALA A 90 5.14 14.08 7.53
C ALA A 90 5.88 14.30 8.85
N PRO A 91 7.13 14.83 8.84
CA PRO A 91 7.90 14.99 10.06
C PRO A 91 7.02 15.69 11.08
N GLU A 92 6.88 15.08 12.27
CA GLU A 92 6.13 15.69 13.37
C GLU A 92 6.55 17.16 13.42
N ARG A 93 5.59 18.07 13.25
CA ARG A 93 5.87 19.49 13.48
C ARG A 93 6.39 19.53 14.90
N ALA A 94 7.68 19.81 15.05
CA ALA A 94 8.28 20.09 16.34
C ALA A 94 7.42 21.17 16.98
N GLU A 95 6.57 20.79 17.93
CA GLU A 95 5.88 21.74 18.78
C GLU A 95 7.00 22.41 19.57
N ASP A 96 7.29 23.64 19.14
CA ASP A 96 8.19 24.59 19.77
C ASP A 96 7.74 24.78 21.22
N SER A 97 8.23 23.89 22.07
CA SER A 97 8.06 23.93 23.52
C SER A 97 9.11 24.88 24.05
N SER A 98 8.97 26.16 23.70
CA SER A 98 9.64 27.24 24.40
C SER A 98 9.01 27.37 25.79
N PRO A 99 9.78 27.23 26.89
CA PRO A 99 9.25 27.47 28.21
C PRO A 99 9.07 28.98 28.35
N SER A 100 7.83 29.43 28.53
CA SER A 100 7.52 30.80 28.95
C SER A 100 8.09 30.99 30.35
N GLY A 101 9.34 31.44 30.43
CA GLY A 101 9.98 31.93 31.64
C GLY A 101 9.49 33.35 31.96
N ASP A 102 9.15 33.54 33.23
CA ASP A 102 8.71 34.80 33.84
C ASP A 102 9.65 35.99 33.58
N ALA A 103 9.03 37.17 33.37
CA ALA A 103 9.55 38.48 33.79
C ALA A 103 8.41 39.52 33.86
#